data_AF-A0A2M8RUT8-F1
#
_entry.id   AF-A0A2M8RUT8-F1
#
_cell.length_a   1.000
_cell.length_b   1.000
_cell.length_c   1.000
_cell.angle_alpha   90.00
_cell.angle_beta   90.00
_cell.angle_gamma   90.00
#
_symmetry.space_group_name_H-M   'P 1'
#
loop_
_entity.id
_entity.type
_entity.pdbx_description
1 polymer ?
#
loop_
_entity_poly.entity_id
_entity_poly.type
_entity_poly.pdbx_seq_one_letter_code
_entity_poly.pdbx_strand_id
1 'polypeptide(L)'
;MLFACTSDITPEVKQQTGISPRTDIKRGISEKKVIALLGNPDNVFPQDKGKKLSYGKQGYIGYYEVCLDKQNNVISSGFSCTH
;
A
#
# COMPACT_ATOMS: atom_id res chain seq x y z
N MET A 1 14.58 29.21 -40.40
CA MET A 1 14.44 28.09 -39.44
C MET A 1 13.90 28.68 -38.14
N LEU A 2 12.69 28.33 -37.73
CA LEU A 2 12.06 28.78 -36.49
C LEU A 2 11.59 27.52 -35.75
N PHE A 3 12.36 27.07 -34.77
CA PHE A 3 11.94 26.07 -33.79
C PHE A 3 11.62 26.82 -32.50
N ALA A 4 10.32 26.94 -32.19
CA ALA A 4 9.86 27.39 -30.89
C ALA A 4 9.96 26.22 -29.90
N CYS A 5 10.60 26.49 -28.76
CA CYS A 5 10.87 25.55 -27.69
C CYS A 5 9.57 25.09 -27.01
N THR A 6 9.37 23.78 -26.93
CA THR A 6 8.37 23.13 -26.07
C THR A 6 9.03 22.77 -24.74
N SER A 7 8.56 23.34 -23.64
CA SER A 7 8.85 22.96 -22.24
C SER A 7 8.05 23.94 -21.38
N ASP A 8 7.44 23.65 -20.26
CA ASP A 8 7.31 22.44 -19.46
C ASP A 8 6.39 22.98 -18.35
N ILE A 9 5.15 22.51 -18.25
CA ILE A 9 4.35 22.76 -17.05
C ILE A 9 3.72 21.42 -16.68
N THR A 10 4.51 20.74 -15.86
CA THR A 10 4.25 19.53 -15.10
C THR A 10 2.84 19.52 -14.51
N PRO A 11 2.12 18.38 -14.48
CA PRO A 11 0.89 18.30 -13.71
C PRO A 11 1.21 18.56 -12.23
N GLU A 12 0.50 19.50 -11.61
CA GLU A 12 0.49 19.69 -10.16
C GLU A 12 0.13 18.36 -9.49
N VAL A 13 1.16 17.60 -9.10
CA VAL A 13 1.00 16.52 -8.14
C VAL A 13 0.62 17.21 -6.84
N LYS A 14 -0.68 17.32 -6.59
CA LYS A 14 -1.23 17.52 -5.25
C LYS A 14 -0.78 16.33 -4.41
N GLN A 15 0.44 16.39 -3.89
CA GLN A 15 0.80 15.75 -2.64
C GLN A 15 0.00 16.48 -1.57
N GLN A 16 -1.30 16.18 -1.51
CA GLN A 16 -2.05 16.42 -0.29
C GLN A 16 -1.51 15.43 0.73
N THR A 17 -0.53 15.94 1.46
CA THR A 17 -0.08 15.59 2.79
C THR A 17 -1.30 15.46 3.71
N GLY A 18 -2.07 14.40 3.52
CA GLY A 18 -2.94 13.82 4.51
C GLY A 18 -2.23 12.58 5.01
N ILE A 19 -1.21 12.76 5.84
CA ILE A 19 -0.71 11.67 6.67
C ILE A 19 -1.81 11.41 7.70
N SER A 20 -2.94 10.84 7.27
CA SER A 20 -3.77 10.07 8.19
C SER A 20 -2.79 9.10 8.85
N PRO A 21 -2.71 9.04 10.18
CA PRO A 21 -1.89 8.06 10.85
C PRO A 21 -2.46 6.71 10.44
N ARG A 22 -1.94 6.14 9.35
CA ARG A 22 -2.27 4.79 8.92
C ARG A 22 -1.91 3.97 10.13
N THR A 23 -2.92 3.33 10.71
CA THR A 23 -2.76 2.44 11.86
C THR A 23 -1.59 1.52 11.55
N ASP A 24 -0.46 1.75 12.21
CA ASP A 24 0.75 0.99 11.97
C ASP A 24 0.45 -0.44 12.39
N ILE A 25 0.24 -1.32 11.40
CA ILE A 25 -0.11 -2.71 11.68
C ILE A 25 1.15 -3.38 12.20
N LYS A 26 1.23 -3.48 13.52
CA LYS A 26 2.40 -4.07 14.17
C LYS A 26 2.62 -5.51 13.68
N ARG A 27 3.89 -5.86 13.53
CA ARG A 27 4.34 -7.22 13.28
C ARG A 27 3.80 -8.18 14.35
N GLY A 28 3.43 -9.39 13.94
CA GLY A 28 2.87 -10.44 14.81
C GLY A 28 1.36 -10.33 15.07
N ILE A 29 0.69 -9.29 14.56
CA ILE A 29 -0.77 -9.23 14.56
C ILE A 29 -1.33 -10.30 13.60
N SER A 30 -2.41 -10.96 13.98
CA SER A 30 -3.08 -11.94 13.10
C SER A 30 -3.92 -11.25 12.02
N GLU A 31 -4.06 -11.90 10.86
CA GLU A 31 -4.88 -11.43 9.74
C GLU A 31 -6.29 -10.99 10.17
N LYS A 32 -6.95 -11.75 11.06
CA LYS A 32 -8.29 -11.40 11.56
C LYS A 32 -8.33 -10.02 12.21
N LYS A 33 -7.28 -9.68 12.96
CA LYS A 33 -7.17 -8.38 13.62
C LYS A 33 -6.78 -7.28 12.63
N VAL A 34 -6.02 -7.59 11.59
CA VAL A 34 -5.80 -6.67 10.46
C VAL A 34 -7.13 -6.33 9.78
N ILE A 35 -7.94 -7.35 9.45
CA ILE A 35 -9.24 -7.17 8.83
C ILE A 35 -10.20 -6.40 9.75
N ALA A 36 -10.16 -6.63 11.06
CA ALA A 36 -10.96 -5.87 12.02
C ALA A 36 -10.57 -4.38 12.08
N LEU A 37 -9.30 -4.05 11.82
CA LEU A 37 -8.79 -2.67 11.86
C LEU A 37 -8.92 -1.92 10.53
N LEU A 38 -8.70 -2.62 9.42
CA LEU A 38 -8.63 -2.03 8.07
C LEU A 38 -9.83 -2.38 7.19
N GLY A 39 -10.67 -3.33 7.62
CA GLY A 39 -11.70 -3.93 6.79
C GLY A 39 -11.16 -5.05 5.90
N ASN A 40 -12.01 -5.49 4.96
CA ASN A 40 -11.62 -6.50 3.98
C ASN A 40 -10.63 -5.90 2.96
N PRO A 41 -9.58 -6.64 2.57
CA PRO A 41 -8.66 -6.20 1.53
C PRO A 41 -9.35 -6.22 0.16
N ASP A 42 -8.96 -5.31 -0.73
CA ASP A 42 -9.43 -5.28 -2.11
C ASP A 42 -8.89 -6.47 -2.90
N ASN A 43 -7.64 -6.86 -2.65
CA ASN A 43 -7.00 -7.99 -3.32
C ASN A 43 -6.14 -8.80 -2.34
N VAL A 44 -6.09 -10.11 -2.59
CA VAL A 44 -5.24 -11.06 -1.86
C VAL A 44 -4.34 -11.77 -2.85
N PHE A 45 -3.04 -11.60 -2.68
CA PHE A 45 -2.01 -12.21 -3.53
C PHE A 45 -1.31 -13.33 -2.76
N PRO A 46 -1.51 -14.61 -3.13
CA PRO A 46 -0.74 -15.70 -2.54
C PRO A 46 0.74 -15.58 -2.93
N GLN A 47 1.64 -15.91 -2.00
CA GLN A 47 3.09 -15.90 -2.20
C GLN A 47 3.71 -17.19 -1.63
N ASP A 48 4.90 -17.55 -2.10
CA ASP A 48 5.58 -18.77 -1.62
C ASP A 48 5.80 -18.76 -0.09
N LYS A 49 6.07 -17.57 0.46
CA LYS A 49 6.30 -17.33 1.89
C LYS A 49 5.03 -16.98 2.70
N GLY A 50 3.86 -16.97 2.07
CA GLY A 50 2.58 -16.64 2.73
C GLY A 50 1.60 -15.96 1.80
N LYS A 51 1.09 -14.78 2.16
CA LYS A 51 0.21 -14.00 1.29
C LYS A 51 0.34 -12.51 1.54
N LYS A 52 -0.09 -11.72 0.58
CA LYS A 52 -0.10 -10.25 0.65
C LYS A 52 -1.52 -9.75 0.49
N LEU A 53 -1.96 -8.93 1.43
CA LEU A 53 -3.23 -8.23 1.39
C LEU A 53 -2.98 -6.83 0.84
N SER A 54 -3.80 -6.40 -0.11
CA SER A 54 -3.72 -5.07 -0.70
C SER A 54 -4.98 -4.29 -0.38
N TYR A 55 -4.80 -3.07 0.10
CA TYR A 55 -5.83 -2.11 0.44
C TYR A 55 -5.65 -0.87 -0.43
N GLY A 56 -6.65 -0.54 -1.22
CA GLY A 56 -6.60 0.48 -2.26
C GLY A 56 -5.95 0.00 -3.56
N LYS A 57 -5.92 0.91 -4.54
CA LYS A 57 -5.39 0.68 -5.88
C LYS A 57 -3.94 1.16 -5.99
N GLN A 58 -3.07 0.35 -6.58
CA GLN A 58 -1.65 0.70 -6.76
C GLN A 58 -1.52 2.01 -7.55
N GLY A 59 -0.67 2.92 -7.07
CA GLY A 59 -0.47 4.26 -7.66
C GLY A 59 -1.43 5.35 -7.15
N TYR A 60 -2.35 5.02 -6.23
CA TYR A 60 -3.25 6.00 -5.61
C TYR A 60 -2.82 6.33 -4.18
N ILE A 61 -3.04 7.59 -3.78
CA ILE A 61 -2.97 8.02 -2.38
C ILE A 61 -4.00 7.18 -1.62
N GLY A 62 -3.55 6.32 -0.71
CA GLY A 62 -4.44 5.33 -0.07
C GLY A 62 -3.96 3.89 -0.20
N TYR A 63 -3.08 3.58 -1.15
CA TYR A 63 -2.50 2.25 -1.30
C TYR A 63 -1.70 1.79 -0.08
N TYR A 64 -2.03 0.61 0.43
CA TYR A 64 -1.40 0.00 1.60
C TYR A 64 -1.40 -1.52 1.45
N GLU A 65 -0.25 -2.13 1.72
CA GLU A 65 -0.04 -3.57 1.66
C GLU A 65 0.28 -4.13 3.03
N VAL A 66 -0.20 -5.33 3.30
CA VAL A 66 0.14 -6.12 4.49
C VAL A 66 0.61 -7.50 4.05
N CYS A 67 1.85 -7.82 4.39
CA CYS A 67 2.44 -9.12 4.14
C CYS A 67 2.22 -10.00 5.37
N LEU A 68 1.65 -11.17 5.13
CA LEU A 68 1.36 -12.20 6.11
C LEU A 68 2.24 -13.42 5.83
N ASP A 69 2.76 -14.06 6.87
CA ASP A 69 3.43 -15.36 6.74
C ASP A 69 2.44 -16.51 6.48
N LYS A 70 2.95 -17.74 6.38
CA LYS A 70 2.13 -18.96 6.21
C LYS A 70 1.17 -19.22 7.38
N GLN A 71 1.41 -18.60 8.53
CA GLN A 71 0.58 -18.72 9.73
C GLN A 71 -0.46 -17.60 9.81
N ASN A 72 -0.55 -16.74 8.78
CA ASN A 72 -1.43 -15.58 8.69
C ASN A 72 -1.13 -14.50 9.76
N ASN A 73 0.13 -14.36 10.15
CA ASN A 73 0.62 -13.29 11.01
C ASN A 73 1.35 -12.23 10.19
N VAL A 74 1.15 -10.96 10.56
CA VAL A 74 1.79 -9.82 9.89
C VAL A 74 3.29 -9.89 10.11
N ILE A 75 4.03 -9.88 9.00
CA ILE A 75 5.49 -9.80 9.03
C ILE A 75 5.99 -8.40 8.66
N SER A 76 5.24 -7.71 7.79
CA SER A 76 5.58 -6.38 7.27
C SER A 76 4.31 -5.71 6.74
N SER A 77 4.23 -4.39 6.83
CA SER A 77 3.13 -3.61 6.28
C SER A 77 3.60 -2.21 5.88
N GLY A 78 3.00 -1.63 4.85
CA GLY A 78 3.43 -0.33 4.32
C GLY A 78 2.91 -0.06 2.92
N PHE A 79 3.54 0.87 2.19
CA PHE A 79 3.21 1.09 0.78
C PHE A 79 3.72 -0.04 -0.13
N SER A 80 4.84 -0.64 0.26
CA SER A 80 5.35 -1.89 -0.27
C SER A 80 5.71 -2.78 0.92
N CYS A 81 5.23 -4.02 0.92
CA CYS A 81 5.64 -4.99 1.92
C CYS A 81 6.50 -6.09 1.27
N THR A 82 7.46 -6.61 2.04
CA THR A 82 8.39 -7.66 1.63
C THR A 82 8.32 -8.84 2.60
N HIS A 83 8.48 -10.06 2.05
CA HIS A 83 8.51 -11.32 2.80
C HIS A 83 9.90 -11.80 3.18
#